data_AF-A0A6J4X5V7-F1
#
_entry.id   AF-A0A6J4X5V7-F1
#
_cell.length_a   1.000
_cell.length_b   1.000
_cell.length_c   1.000
_cell.angle_alpha   90.00
_cell.angle_beta   90.00
_cell.angle_gamma   90.00
#
_symmetry.space_group_name_H-M   'P 1'
#
loop_
_entity.id
_entity.type
_entity.pdbx_description
1 polymer ?
#
loop_
_entity_poly.entity_id
_entity_poly.type
_entity_poly.pdbx_seq_one_letter_code
_entity_poly.pdbx_strand_id
1 'polypeptide(L)' 'MKVLLSSGYSIDGQATEILNRGCDRFIQKPFRLDELSKKIRAILTP' A
#
# COMPACT_ATOMS: atom_id res chain seq x y z
N MET A 1 6.45 12.54 -4.48
CA MET A 1 6.89 11.71 -3.34
C MET A 1 6.15 10.39 -3.44
N LYS A 2 6.82 9.25 -3.25
CA LYS A 2 6.23 7.91 -3.43
C LYS A 2 5.82 7.33 -2.07
N VAL A 3 4.54 6.98 -1.88
CA VAL A 3 3.95 6.59 -0.59
C VAL A 3 3.25 5.24 -0.68
N LEU A 4 3.60 4.32 0.23
CA LEU A 4 2.95 3.02 0.42
C LEU A 4 2.27 2.97 1.78
N LEU A 5 0.93 2.82 1.80
CA LEU A 5 0.16 2.62 3.02
C LEU A 5 0.21 1.14 3.44
N SER A 6 0.55 0.87 4.70
CA SER A 6 0.58 -0.48 5.27
C SER A 6 -0.35 -0.59 6.49
N SER A 7 -1.47 -1.32 6.36
CA SER A 7 -2.49 -1.42 7.42
C SER A 7 -3.04 -2.83 7.58
N GLY A 8 -3.44 -3.19 8.81
CA GLY A 8 -4.14 -4.46 9.11
C GLY A 8 -5.67 -4.38 8.97
N TYR A 9 -6.23 -3.21 8.70
CA TYR A 9 -7.66 -3.06 8.41
C TYR A 9 -7.96 -3.49 6.97
N SER A 10 -9.14 -4.08 6.75
CA SER A 10 -9.61 -4.45 5.41
C SER A 10 -9.68 -3.23 4.48
N ILE A 11 -9.40 -3.45 3.19
CA ILE A 11 -9.36 -2.40 2.17
C ILE A 11 -10.70 -1.67 1.98
N ASP A 12 -11.80 -2.36 2.28
CA ASP A 12 -13.19 -1.88 2.12
C ASP A 12 -13.62 -0.80 3.15
N GLY A 13 -12.68 -0.24 3.92
CA GLY A 13 -12.95 0.79 4.92
C GLY A 13 -11.95 1.95 4.89
N GLN A 14 -11.43 2.31 6.06
CA GLN A 14 -10.54 3.46 6.29
C GLN A 14 -9.31 3.53 5.37
N ALA A 15 -8.83 2.38 4.88
CA ALA A 15 -7.71 2.33 3.95
C ALA A 15 -8.01 3.06 2.62
N THR A 16 -9.25 2.97 2.12
CA THR A 16 -9.66 3.68 0.89
C THR A 16 -9.68 5.20 1.10
N GLU A 17 -10.11 5.67 2.27
CA GLU A 17 -10.07 7.11 2.58
C GLU A 17 -8.64 7.64 2.69
N ILE A 18 -7.73 6.87 3.28
CA ILE A 18 -6.30 7.23 3.37
C ILE A 18 -5.62 7.18 1.98
N LEU A 19 -6.01 6.23 1.13
CA LEU A 19 -5.55 6.19 -0.26
C LEU A 19 -5.95 7.45 -1.03
N ASN A 20 -7.21 7.88 -0.88
CA ASN A 20 -7.74 9.09 -1.53
C ASN A 20 -7.08 10.40 -1.04
N ARG A 21 -6.40 10.39 0.11
CA ARG A 21 -5.63 11.53 0.63
C ARG A 21 -4.23 11.65 0.03
N GLY A 22 -3.87 10.80 -0.94
CA GLY A 22 -2.63 10.92 -1.71
C GLY A 22 -1.62 9.80 -1.46
N CYS A 23 -2.06 8.57 -1.14
CA CYS A 23 -1.16 7.43 -1.14
C CYS A 23 -1.14 6.76 -2.52
N ASP A 24 0.05 6.44 -3.04
CA ASP A 24 0.19 5.86 -4.37
C ASP A 24 -0.23 4.39 -4.41
N ARG A 25 -0.03 3.65 -3.30
CA ARG A 25 -0.34 2.22 -3.19
C ARG A 25 -0.67 1.81 -1.75
N PHE A 26 -1.25 0.61 -1.63
CA PHE A 26 -1.61 -0.04 -0.38
C PHE A 26 -1.09 -1.48 -0.30
N ILE A 27 -0.72 -1.92 0.90
CA ILE A 27 -0.43 -3.32 1.26
C ILE A 27 -1.08 -3.67 2.60
N GLN A 28 -1.92 -4.72 2.61
CA GLN A 28 -2.62 -5.19 3.79
C GLN A 28 -1.74 -6.10 4.65
N LYS A 29 -1.75 -5.92 5.97
CA LYS A 29 -1.14 -6.86 6.94
C LYS A 29 -2.12 -7.99 7.30
N PRO A 30 -1.62 -9.21 7.55
CA PRO A 30 -0.24 -9.64 7.37
C PRO A 30 0.10 -9.81 5.88
N PHE A 31 1.35 -9.54 5.50
CA PHE A 31 1.86 -9.76 4.14
C PHE A 31 3.18 -10.51 4.19
N ARG A 32 3.57 -11.08 3.06
CA ARG A 32 4.88 -11.72 2.89
C ARG A 32 5.94 -10.71 2.42
N LEU A 33 7.20 -10.99 2.72
CA LEU A 33 8.32 -10.13 2.28
C LEU A 33 8.42 -10.02 0.75
N ASP A 34 8.06 -11.08 0.02
CA ASP A 34 8.07 -11.04 -1.45
C ASP A 34 6.98 -10.12 -2.02
N GLU A 35 5.82 -10.02 -1.36
CA GLU A 35 4.76 -9.08 -1.72
C GLU A 35 5.19 -7.63 -1.48
N LEU A 36 5.82 -7.36 -0.33
CA LEU A 36 6.38 -6.04 -0.04
C LEU A 36 7.41 -5.63 -1.10
N SER A 37 8.32 -6.54 -1.46
CA SER A 37 9.34 -6.28 -2.50
C SER A 37 8.70 -5.94 -3.84
N LYS A 38 7.68 -6.70 -4.27
CA LYS A 38 6.93 -6.43 -5.51
C LYS A 38 6.25 -5.06 -5.48
N LYS A 39 5.60 -4.69 -4.37
CA LYS A 39 4.92 -3.39 -4.22
C LYS A 39 5.91 -2.23 -4.24
N ILE A 40 7.06 -2.35 -3.57
CA ILE A 40 8.10 -1.31 -3.59
C ILE A 40 8.63 -1.13 -5.02
N ARG A 41 8.93 -2.21 -5.74
CA ARG A 41 9.37 -2.13 -7.15
C ARG A 41 8.32 -1.44 -8.03
N ALA A 42 7.05 -1.84 -7.89
CA ALA A 42 5.94 -1.23 -8.63
C ALA A 42 5.75 0.26 -8.34
N ILE A 43 6.18 0.74 -7.17
CA ILE A 43 6.15 2.16 -6.83
C ILE A 43 7.37 2.87 -7.39
N LEU A 44 8.55 2.26 -7.35
CA LEU A 44 9.80 2.88 -7.78
C LEU A 44 9.96 2.96 -9.31
N THR A 45 9.36 2.05 -10.06
CA THR A 45 9.30 2.10 -11.53
C THR A 45 8.33 3.21 -12.00
N PRO A 46 8.63 3.93 -13.10
CA PRO A 46 7.70 4.89 -13.74
C PRO A 46 6.40 4.24 -14.22
#